data_AF-H2ZF47-F1
#
_entry.id   AF-H2ZF47-F1
#
_cell.length_a   1.000
_cell.length_b   1.000
_cell.length_c   1.000
_cell.angle_alpha   90.00
_cell.angle_beta   90.00
_cell.angle_gamma   90.00
#
_symmetry.space_group_name_H-M   'P 1'
#
loop_
_entity.id
_entity.type
_entity.pdbx_description
1 polymer ?
#
loop_
_entity_poly.entity_id
_entity_poly.type
_entity_poly.pdbx_seq_one_letter_code
_entity_poly.pdbx_strand_id
1 'polypeptide(L)'
;MPKKDTLTSSSNSDSDSEDEKKLKAKLRKEQQQTRKRKHEPQEQKVSKKSNIQTAETDANSNEKILLGKMKFVDVRTFNGKVLIDIREHYQKDGEIKPGRKGISLSTEQWEKLKMSMEEVDSRIQQL
;
A
#
# COMPACT_ATOMS: atom_id res chain seq x y z
N MET A 1 42.49 -9.29 -66.21
CA MET A 1 43.51 -10.03 -65.42
C MET A 1 43.78 -9.24 -64.14
N PRO A 2 44.01 -9.83 -62.96
CA PRO A 2 43.63 -11.16 -62.43
C PRO A 2 42.79 -11.06 -61.11
N LYS A 3 42.45 -12.24 -60.59
CA LYS A 3 41.48 -12.62 -59.54
C LYS A 3 42.03 -12.56 -58.10
N LYS A 4 41.15 -12.55 -57.09
CA LYS A 4 41.08 -13.66 -56.09
C LYS A 4 39.86 -13.57 -55.15
N ASP A 5 39.15 -14.69 -55.11
CA ASP A 5 37.98 -15.03 -54.30
C ASP A 5 38.32 -15.23 -52.81
N THR A 6 37.36 -14.98 -51.90
CA THR A 6 37.17 -15.81 -50.70
C THR A 6 35.69 -15.92 -50.34
N LEU A 7 35.19 -17.16 -50.39
CA LEU A 7 33.95 -17.67 -49.81
C LEU A 7 34.21 -18.18 -48.37
N THR A 8 33.15 -18.66 -47.72
CA THR A 8 33.04 -19.39 -46.42
C THR A 8 32.75 -18.48 -45.22
N SER A 9 31.61 -18.50 -44.50
CA SER A 9 30.71 -19.52 -43.90
C SER A 9 31.17 -20.07 -42.54
N SER A 10 30.22 -20.09 -41.58
CA SER A 10 30.26 -20.66 -40.21
C SER A 10 30.86 -19.72 -39.15
N SER A 11 30.45 -19.65 -37.89
CA SER A 11 29.62 -20.52 -37.04
C SER A 11 29.27 -19.72 -35.77
N ASN A 12 27.98 -19.54 -35.43
CA ASN A 12 27.61 -19.08 -34.08
C ASN A 12 27.43 -20.32 -33.22
N SER A 13 28.32 -20.45 -32.24
CA SER A 13 28.47 -21.60 -31.35
C SER A 13 27.39 -21.59 -30.27
N ASP A 14 26.32 -22.35 -30.48
CA ASP A 14 25.45 -22.83 -29.40
C ASP A 14 26.18 -23.93 -28.63
N SER A 15 26.54 -23.66 -27.38
CA SER A 15 27.11 -24.64 -26.46
C SER A 15 26.06 -24.95 -25.39
N ASP A 16 25.27 -25.98 -25.66
CA ASP A 16 24.28 -26.55 -24.75
C ASP A 16 24.97 -27.57 -23.83
N SER A 17 24.91 -27.35 -22.52
CA SER A 17 25.45 -28.27 -21.50
C SER A 17 24.45 -28.43 -20.37
N GLU A 18 23.86 -29.62 -20.34
CA GLU A 18 22.71 -30.12 -19.57
C GLU A 18 22.93 -30.29 -18.04
N ASP A 19 23.90 -29.61 -17.42
CA ASP A 19 24.30 -29.91 -16.02
C ASP A 19 23.93 -28.84 -14.96
N GLU A 20 23.32 -27.71 -15.33
CA GLU A 20 22.94 -26.67 -14.34
C GLU A 20 21.53 -26.79 -13.74
N LYS A 21 20.68 -27.71 -14.22
CA LYS A 21 19.31 -27.89 -13.70
C LYS A 21 19.22 -28.64 -12.37
N LYS A 22 20.30 -29.27 -11.88
CA LYS A 22 20.25 -30.16 -10.70
C LYS A 22 20.58 -29.52 -9.35
N LEU A 23 21.09 -28.28 -9.31
CA LEU A 23 21.49 -27.62 -8.04
C LEU A 23 20.46 -26.63 -7.48
N LYS A 24 19.56 -26.08 -8.31
CA LYS A 24 18.48 -25.17 -7.84
C LYS A 24 17.24 -25.87 -7.26
N ALA A 25 17.18 -27.20 -7.30
CA ALA A 25 16.07 -27.99 -6.76
C ALA A 25 16.22 -28.36 -5.26
N LYS A 26 17.36 -28.09 -4.63
CA LYS A 26 17.63 -28.50 -3.23
C LYS A 26 17.53 -27.40 -2.16
N LEU A 27 17.28 -26.13 -2.53
CA LEU A 27 17.16 -25.03 -1.57
C LEU A 27 15.72 -24.56 -1.28
N ARG A 28 14.71 -25.24 -1.85
CA ARG A 28 13.28 -24.85 -1.74
C ARG A 28 12.47 -25.72 -0.76
N LYS A 29 13.13 -26.57 0.04
CA LYS A 29 12.45 -27.57 0.89
C LYS A 29 12.49 -27.29 2.39
N GLU A 30 12.80 -26.06 2.80
CA GLU A 30 12.89 -25.66 4.22
C GLU A 30 12.04 -24.42 4.57
N GLN A 31 10.79 -24.37 4.06
CA GLN A 31 9.80 -23.35 4.51
C GLN A 31 8.38 -23.93 4.64
N GLN A 32 8.29 -25.19 5.05
CA GLN A 32 7.01 -25.83 5.41
C GLN A 32 7.09 -26.43 6.80
N GLN A 33 7.04 -25.59 7.84
CA GLN A 33 6.61 -26.00 9.18
C GLN A 33 6.40 -24.77 10.07
N THR A 34 5.13 -24.41 10.26
CA THR A 34 4.49 -23.95 11.52
C THR A 34 3.24 -23.12 11.20
N ARG A 35 2.19 -23.82 10.77
CA ARG A 35 0.80 -23.40 11.02
C ARG A 35 0.18 -24.43 11.96
N LYS A 36 -0.03 -24.09 13.22
CA LYS A 36 -1.13 -24.63 14.02
C LYS A 36 -1.68 -23.54 14.94
N ARG A 37 -2.97 -23.26 14.72
CA ARG A 37 -3.88 -22.38 15.47
C ARG A 37 -4.28 -23.03 16.80
N LYS A 38 -4.68 -22.22 17.80
CA LYS A 38 -5.97 -22.36 18.51
C LYS A 38 -6.27 -21.19 19.49
N HIS A 39 -7.51 -20.66 19.37
CA HIS A 39 -8.44 -20.00 20.34
C HIS A 39 -7.98 -18.77 21.16
N GLU A 40 -8.79 -17.76 21.51
CA GLU A 40 -10.17 -17.26 21.23
C GLU A 40 -10.24 -15.79 21.78
N PRO A 41 -11.27 -14.98 21.45
CA PRO A 41 -11.32 -13.55 21.73
C PRO A 41 -11.87 -13.24 23.13
N GLN A 42 -11.26 -12.28 23.83
CA GLN A 42 -11.87 -11.64 24.99
C GLN A 42 -12.39 -10.25 24.63
N GLU A 43 -13.70 -10.16 24.72
CA GLU A 43 -14.56 -9.00 24.64
C GLU A 43 -14.44 -8.19 25.94
N GLN A 44 -13.99 -6.94 25.88
CA GLN A 44 -14.18 -5.98 26.97
C GLN A 44 -14.66 -4.64 26.43
N LYS A 45 -15.97 -4.41 26.61
CA LYS A 45 -16.61 -3.10 26.63
C LYS A 45 -16.15 -2.34 27.87
N VAL A 46 -15.59 -1.14 27.71
CA VAL A 46 -15.81 -0.06 28.68
C VAL A 46 -15.99 1.26 27.93
N SER A 47 -17.07 1.92 28.29
CA SER A 47 -17.58 3.17 27.76
C SER A 47 -16.95 4.41 28.42
N LYS A 48 -17.01 5.52 27.67
CA LYS A 48 -17.07 6.95 28.09
C LYS A 48 -15.76 7.76 28.22
N LYS A 49 -15.69 8.68 27.24
CA LYS A 49 -15.46 10.15 27.33
C LYS A 49 -14.08 10.69 27.73
N SER A 50 -13.66 11.62 26.85
CA SER A 50 -12.79 12.78 27.04
C SER A 50 -11.36 12.51 27.53
N ASN A 51 -10.42 12.49 26.59
CA ASN A 51 -9.48 13.60 26.45
C ASN A 51 -8.81 13.51 25.07
N ILE A 52 -8.92 14.55 24.26
CA ILE A 52 -8.09 14.69 23.06
C ILE A 52 -6.69 15.02 23.60
N GLN A 53 -5.90 13.98 23.84
CA GLN A 53 -4.46 14.13 23.96
C GLN A 53 -3.94 14.15 22.53
N THR A 54 -3.61 15.35 22.05
CA THR A 54 -2.74 15.58 20.90
C THR A 54 -1.46 14.78 21.13
N ALA A 55 -1.37 13.63 20.47
CA ALA A 55 -0.13 12.89 20.38
C ALA A 55 0.81 13.76 19.54
N GLU A 56 1.73 14.44 20.22
CA GLU A 56 2.80 15.18 19.58
C GLU A 56 3.57 14.24 18.65
N THR A 57 3.35 14.42 17.35
CA THR A 57 4.14 13.80 16.30
C THR A 57 4.43 14.88 15.28
N ASP A 58 5.68 15.34 15.35
CA ASP A 58 6.46 16.06 14.35
C ASP A 58 5.92 17.43 13.90
N ALA A 59 6.63 18.46 14.35
CA ALA A 59 6.46 19.89 14.09
C ALA A 59 6.71 20.32 12.62
N ASN A 60 6.26 19.54 11.63
CA ASN A 60 6.32 19.92 10.21
C ASN A 60 5.32 19.21 9.29
N SER A 61 4.16 18.78 9.80
CA SER A 61 3.14 18.12 8.98
C SER A 61 1.80 18.84 9.14
N ASN A 62 1.16 19.18 8.02
CA ASN A 62 -0.23 19.64 7.99
C ASN A 62 -1.05 18.78 8.96
N GLU A 63 -1.74 19.44 9.90
CA GLU A 63 -2.43 18.78 10.99
C GLU A 63 -3.53 17.85 10.43
N LYS A 64 -3.35 16.54 10.63
CA LYS A 64 -4.33 15.53 10.19
C LYS A 64 -5.64 15.72 10.93
N ILE A 65 -6.74 15.84 10.19
CA ILE A 65 -8.08 16.03 10.76
C ILE A 65 -8.67 14.67 11.13
N LEU A 66 -8.96 14.44 12.41
CA LEU A 66 -9.56 13.19 12.89
C LEU A 66 -11.07 13.13 12.57
N LEU A 67 -11.50 12.11 11.82
CA LEU A 67 -12.92 11.80 11.55
C LEU A 67 -13.54 10.85 12.58
N GLY A 68 -12.71 10.18 13.38
CA GLY A 68 -13.10 9.21 14.40
C GLY A 68 -12.65 7.78 14.10
N LYS A 69 -12.58 6.94 15.14
CA LYS A 69 -12.12 5.52 15.06
C LYS A 69 -10.80 5.36 14.26
N MET A 70 -9.82 6.22 14.51
CA MET A 70 -8.51 6.20 13.83
C MET A 70 -8.57 6.49 12.31
N LYS A 71 -9.64 7.15 11.83
CA LYS A 71 -9.75 7.64 10.45
C LYS A 71 -9.37 9.11 10.41
N PHE A 72 -8.51 9.48 9.47
CA PHE A 72 -7.99 10.84 9.34
C PHE A 72 -8.18 11.35 7.91
N VAL A 73 -8.32 12.67 7.78
CA VAL A 73 -8.17 13.42 6.53
C VAL A 73 -6.86 14.21 6.60
N ASP A 74 -6.06 14.13 5.54
CA ASP A 74 -4.78 14.83 5.43
C ASP A 74 -4.66 15.46 4.04
N VAL A 75 -4.03 16.64 3.97
CA VAL A 75 -3.71 17.31 2.70
C VAL A 75 -2.20 17.25 2.50
N ARG A 76 -1.77 16.43 1.55
CA ARG A 76 -0.36 16.15 1.30
C ARG A 76 0.03 16.38 -0.16
N THR A 77 1.31 16.63 -0.39
CA THR A 77 1.89 16.70 -1.73
C THR A 77 2.62 15.40 -2.04
N PHE A 78 2.26 14.74 -3.14
CA PHE A 78 2.94 13.53 -3.63
C PHE A 78 3.28 13.70 -5.11
N ASN A 79 4.56 13.58 -5.44
CA ASN A 79 5.08 13.74 -6.80
C ASN A 79 4.60 15.04 -7.48
N GLY A 80 4.67 16.16 -6.76
CA GLY A 80 4.26 17.49 -7.25
C GLY A 80 2.75 17.72 -7.32
N LYS A 81 1.91 16.76 -6.90
CA LYS A 81 0.45 16.89 -6.90
C LYS A 81 -0.09 16.99 -5.49
N VAL A 82 -1.03 17.91 -5.27
CA VAL A 82 -1.78 18.00 -4.01
C VAL A 82 -2.87 16.92 -4.01
N LEU A 83 -2.89 16.13 -2.94
CA LEU A 83 -3.85 15.06 -2.72
C LEU A 83 -4.48 15.19 -1.34
N ILE A 84 -5.79 14.89 -1.28
CA ILE A 84 -6.55 14.82 -0.04
C ILE A 84 -6.68 13.34 0.32
N ASP A 85 -5.95 12.86 1.34
CA ASP A 85 -5.98 11.47 1.77
C ASP A 85 -7.00 11.27 2.90
N ILE A 86 -7.97 10.38 2.68
CA ILE A 86 -8.96 9.96 3.68
C ILE A 86 -8.68 8.51 4.02
N ARG A 87 -8.10 8.25 5.20
CA ARG A 87 -7.50 6.93 5.50
C ARG A 87 -7.67 6.48 6.95
N GLU A 88 -7.98 5.19 7.09
CA GLU A 88 -7.92 4.48 8.37
C GLU A 88 -6.45 4.18 8.70
N HIS A 89 -6.03 4.60 9.88
CA HIS A 89 -4.73 4.30 10.44
C HIS A 89 -4.85 3.17 11.47
N TYR A 90 -3.75 2.49 11.72
CA TYR A 90 -3.62 1.48 12.78
C TYR A 90 -2.45 1.84 13.68
N GLN A 91 -2.51 1.41 14.93
CA GLN A 91 -1.40 1.57 15.86
C GLN A 91 -0.55 0.31 15.85
N LYS A 92 0.77 0.47 15.75
CA LYS A 92 1.74 -0.61 15.89
C LYS A 92 2.97 -0.08 16.60
N ASP A 93 3.37 -0.75 17.68
CA ASP A 93 4.54 -0.38 18.49
C ASP A 93 4.47 1.07 19.02
N GLY A 94 3.25 1.53 19.36
CA GLY A 94 3.00 2.90 19.83
C GLY A 94 2.80 3.93 18.72
N GLU A 95 3.23 3.64 17.48
CA GLU A 95 3.15 4.56 16.34
C GLU A 95 1.85 4.42 15.55
N ILE A 96 1.30 5.54 15.08
CA ILE A 96 0.14 5.58 14.19
C ILE A 96 0.61 5.47 12.74
N LYS A 97 0.22 4.39 12.06
CA LYS A 97 0.62 4.09 10.68
C LYS A 97 -0.58 4.08 9.73
N PRO A 98 -0.42 4.57 8.49
CA PRO A 98 -1.50 4.54 7.50
C PRO A 98 -1.86 3.09 7.14
N GLY A 99 -3.14 2.75 7.19
CA GLY A 99 -3.65 1.45 6.82
C GLY A 99 -3.94 1.31 5.32
N ARG A 100 -4.26 0.08 4.91
CA ARG A 100 -4.66 -0.23 3.51
C ARG A 100 -6.01 0.39 3.13
N LYS A 101 -6.90 0.60 4.10
CA LYS A 101 -8.24 1.16 3.87
C LYS A 101 -8.17 2.69 3.79
N GLY A 102 -8.47 3.25 2.63
CA GLY A 102 -8.52 4.69 2.41
C GLY A 102 -8.38 5.03 0.93
N ILE A 103 -8.57 6.30 0.61
CA ILE A 103 -8.48 6.84 -0.74
C ILE A 103 -7.72 8.17 -0.70
N SER A 104 -6.86 8.40 -1.69
CA SER A 104 -6.30 9.73 -1.96
C SER A 104 -7.08 10.34 -3.12
N LEU A 105 -7.73 11.48 -2.88
CA LEU A 105 -8.48 12.22 -3.87
C LEU A 105 -7.59 13.29 -4.50
N SER A 106 -7.74 13.50 -5.81
CA SER A 106 -7.24 14.72 -6.44
C SER A 106 -8.06 15.94 -6.00
N THR A 107 -7.53 17.14 -6.25
CA THR A 107 -8.26 18.40 -6.03
C THR A 107 -9.59 18.43 -6.77
N GLU A 108 -9.61 17.99 -8.03
CA GLU A 108 -10.83 17.91 -8.85
C GLU A 108 -11.89 16.95 -8.26
N GLN A 109 -11.44 15.79 -7.76
CA GLN A 109 -12.35 14.82 -7.12
C GLN A 109 -12.91 15.37 -5.81
N TRP A 110 -12.09 16.09 -5.04
CA TRP A 110 -12.51 16.75 -3.82
C TRP A 110 -13.55 17.85 -4.08
N GLU A 111 -13.37 18.65 -5.14
CA GLU A 111 -14.36 19.65 -5.54
C GLU A 111 -15.70 19.04 -5.92
N LYS A 112 -15.69 17.97 -6.72
CA LYS A 112 -16.91 17.22 -7.05
C LYS A 112 -17.59 16.66 -5.81
N LEU A 113 -16.83 16.10 -4.87
CA LEU A 113 -17.38 15.60 -3.61
C LEU A 113 -18.08 16.72 -2.83
N LYS A 114 -17.49 17.91 -2.73
CA LYS A 114 -18.12 19.07 -2.09
C LYS A 114 -19.43 19.47 -2.77
N MET A 115 -19.46 19.49 -4.10
CA MET A 115 -20.69 19.82 -4.86
C MET A 115 -21.80 18.79 -4.68
N SER A 116 -21.45 17.52 -4.46
CA SER A 116 -22.40 16.43 -4.28
C SER A 116 -22.83 16.21 -2.82
N MET A 117 -22.39 17.04 -1.86
CA MET A 117 -22.70 16.83 -0.43
C MET A 117 -24.20 16.83 -0.15
N GLU A 118 -24.96 17.76 -0.74
CA GLU A 118 -26.42 17.84 -0.54
C GLU A 118 -27.16 16.60 -1.05
N GLU A 119 -26.73 16.05 -2.19
CA GLU A 119 -27.30 14.81 -2.72
C GLU A 119 -26.97 13.63 -1.82
N VAL A 120 -25.73 13.54 -1.34
CA VAL A 120 -25.29 12.49 -0.41
C VAL A 120 -26.09 12.56 0.89
N ASP A 121 -26.24 13.75 1.48
CA ASP A 121 -27.00 13.95 2.71
C ASP A 121 -28.48 13.57 2.53
N SER A 122 -29.08 13.96 1.40
CA SER A 122 -30.45 13.57 1.05
C SER A 122 -30.61 12.05 0.95
N ARG A 123 -29.63 11.34 0.38
CA ARG A 123 -29.64 9.87 0.29
C ARG A 123 -29.43 9.21 1.65
N ILE A 124 -28.61 9.77 2.53
CA ILE A 124 -28.42 9.26 3.90
C ILE A 124 -29.73 9.32 4.69
N GLN A 125 -30.51 10.40 4.55
CA GLN A 125 -31.79 10.57 5.25
C GLN A 125 -32.89 9.62 4.75
N GLN A 126 -32.74 9.05 3.56
CA GLN A 126 -33.71 8.13 2.94
C GLN A 126 -33.43 6.65 3.26
N LEU A 127 -32.32 6.34 3.93
CA LEU A 127 -31.96 5.00 4.42
C LEU A 127 -32.44 4.80 5.86
#